data_AF-A0AAD0F2K4-F1
#
_entry.id   AF-A0AAD0F2K4-F1
#
_cell.length_a   1.000
_cell.length_b   1.000
_cell.length_c   1.000
_cell.angle_alpha   90.00
_cell.angle_beta   90.00
_cell.angle_gamma   90.00
#
_symmetry.space_group_name_H-M   'P 1'
#
loop_
_entity.id
_entity.type
_entity.pdbx_description
1 polymer ?
#
loop_
_entity_poly.entity_id
_entity_poly.type
_entity_poly.pdbx_seq_one_letter_code
_entity_poly.pdbx_strand_id
1 'polypeptide(L)'
;MKYRYKNIYLEETIEEIFPELNNSNTKYERSTFTLFYRPYENIEVYIYLIVGKILLIKIFDESFQIDNTLKVGIKLTDEIINKYDLYYDDFEEIYLSKKYKQLVVIVDLADNIIGFSFVRERGEEWDYPKDKIKNYLECKNLQDIYGFLYNNDTLDADIEKREIYGQLDNYKFTFDIITRDIKSIQNLETGEYIKISLE
;
A
#
# COMPACT_ATOMS: atom_id res chain seq x y z
N MET A 1 16.79 -11.80 3.29
CA MET A 1 15.61 -12.62 3.60
C MET A 1 14.64 -12.47 2.44
N LYS A 2 13.94 -13.52 1.99
CA LYS A 2 12.85 -13.36 1.00
C LYS A 2 11.55 -13.13 1.77
N TYR A 3 10.93 -11.97 1.56
CA TYR A 3 9.73 -11.54 2.26
C TYR A 3 8.48 -12.06 1.53
N ARG A 4 8.26 -13.37 1.66
CA ARG A 4 7.17 -14.10 1.00
C ARG A 4 6.32 -14.80 2.05
N TYR A 5 5.00 -14.75 1.88
CA TYR A 5 4.10 -15.65 2.57
C TYR A 5 3.05 -16.23 1.62
N LYS A 6 2.95 -17.56 1.56
CA LYS A 6 2.21 -18.30 0.52
C LYS A 6 2.65 -17.83 -0.88
N ASN A 7 1.72 -17.31 -1.68
CA ASN A 7 1.98 -16.79 -3.02
C ASN A 7 2.10 -15.25 -3.06
N ILE A 8 2.18 -14.58 -1.91
CA ILE A 8 2.23 -13.11 -1.84
C ILE A 8 3.65 -12.68 -1.55
N TYR A 9 4.15 -11.72 -2.32
CA TYR A 9 5.51 -11.20 -2.24
C TYR A 9 5.46 -9.70 -1.97
N LEU A 10 6.27 -9.21 -1.02
CA LEU A 10 6.34 -7.77 -0.76
C LEU A 10 6.72 -6.95 -2.01
N GLU A 11 7.41 -7.57 -2.97
CA GLU A 11 7.86 -6.96 -4.21
C GLU A 11 6.76 -6.81 -5.27
N GLU A 12 5.63 -7.51 -5.13
CA GLU A 12 4.53 -7.51 -6.10
C GLU A 12 3.90 -6.13 -6.31
N THR A 13 3.36 -5.97 -7.51
CA THR A 13 2.60 -4.82 -7.97
C THR A 13 1.11 -5.11 -7.95
N ILE A 14 0.29 -4.05 -7.95
CA ILE A 14 -1.16 -4.17 -8.06
C ILE A 14 -1.57 -4.91 -9.32
N GLU A 15 -0.83 -4.77 -10.42
CA GLU A 15 -1.09 -5.45 -11.70
C GLU A 15 -1.10 -6.98 -11.53
N GLU A 16 -0.11 -7.52 -10.83
CA GLU A 16 0.06 -8.96 -10.64
C GLU A 16 -1.07 -9.56 -9.78
N ILE A 17 -1.55 -8.81 -8.79
CA ILE A 17 -2.56 -9.29 -7.83
C ILE A 17 -3.98 -8.84 -8.17
N PHE A 18 -4.15 -7.93 -9.14
CA PHE A 18 -5.46 -7.37 -9.49
C PHE A 18 -6.54 -8.41 -9.78
N PRO A 19 -6.25 -9.53 -10.50
CA PRO A 19 -7.26 -10.57 -10.75
C PRO A 19 -7.86 -11.18 -9.48
N GLU A 20 -7.17 -11.09 -8.34
CA GLU A 20 -7.60 -11.63 -7.06
C GLU A 20 -8.38 -10.62 -6.20
N LEU A 21 -8.38 -9.34 -6.58
CA LEU A 21 -9.06 -8.27 -5.84
C LEU A 21 -10.56 -8.25 -6.14
N ASN A 22 -11.38 -8.13 -5.09
CA ASN A 22 -12.83 -7.94 -5.21
C ASN A 22 -13.39 -7.28 -3.94
N ASN A 23 -14.67 -6.90 -3.98
CA ASN A 23 -15.32 -6.18 -2.87
C ASN A 23 -15.41 -6.97 -1.56
N SER A 24 -15.28 -8.30 -1.59
CA SER A 24 -15.34 -9.13 -0.38
C SER A 24 -14.02 -9.18 0.37
N ASN A 25 -12.90 -9.03 -0.33
CA ASN A 25 -11.56 -9.17 0.22
C ASN A 25 -10.73 -7.88 0.15
N THR A 26 -11.26 -6.81 -0.45
CA THR A 26 -10.54 -5.55 -0.67
C THR A 26 -11.35 -4.38 -0.12
N LYS A 27 -10.69 -3.49 0.62
CA LYS A 27 -11.25 -2.23 1.11
C LYS A 27 -10.32 -1.08 0.74
N TYR A 28 -10.89 0.00 0.20
CA TYR A 28 -10.17 1.25 -0.03
C TYR A 28 -10.19 2.13 1.22
N GLU A 29 -9.03 2.70 1.56
CA GLU A 29 -8.85 3.71 2.60
C GLU A 29 -8.40 5.03 1.96
N ARG A 30 -9.30 6.00 2.00
CA ARG A 30 -9.12 7.30 1.35
C ARG A 30 -8.01 8.11 2.01
N SER A 31 -7.94 8.10 3.34
CA SER A 31 -7.00 8.93 4.11
C SER A 31 -5.53 8.63 3.81
N THR A 32 -5.24 7.37 3.49
CA THR A 32 -3.88 6.88 3.20
C THR A 32 -3.71 6.49 1.73
N PHE A 33 -4.73 6.73 0.90
CA PHE A 33 -4.76 6.33 -0.51
C PHE A 33 -4.28 4.89 -0.76
N THR A 34 -4.78 3.98 0.06
CA THR A 34 -4.29 2.59 0.18
C THR A 34 -5.43 1.59 0.02
N LEU A 35 -5.16 0.45 -0.61
CA LEU A 35 -6.04 -0.71 -0.58
C LEU A 35 -5.59 -1.69 0.50
N PHE A 36 -6.53 -2.10 1.33
CA PHE A 36 -6.39 -3.22 2.24
C PHE A 36 -6.95 -4.48 1.57
N TYR A 37 -6.06 -5.40 1.24
CA TYR A 37 -6.38 -6.69 0.65
C TYR A 37 -6.20 -7.80 1.68
N ARG A 38 -7.24 -8.61 1.90
CA ARG A 38 -7.25 -9.75 2.82
C ARG A 38 -7.44 -11.05 2.03
N PRO A 39 -6.34 -11.64 1.50
CA PRO A 39 -6.41 -12.88 0.75
C PRO A 39 -6.81 -14.08 1.61
N TYR A 40 -6.52 -14.02 2.92
CA TYR A 40 -6.83 -15.04 3.91
C TYR A 40 -7.16 -14.35 5.24
N GLU A 41 -7.85 -15.06 6.14
CA GLU A 41 -8.27 -14.54 7.46
C GLU A 41 -7.12 -13.97 8.29
N ASN A 42 -5.93 -14.56 8.17
CA ASN A 42 -4.74 -14.23 8.96
C ASN A 42 -3.67 -13.45 8.20
N ILE A 43 -4.02 -12.89 7.04
CA ILE A 43 -3.10 -12.08 6.22
C ILE A 43 -3.77 -10.77 5.85
N GLU A 44 -3.03 -9.67 6.03
CA GLU A 44 -3.42 -8.36 5.53
C GLU A 44 -2.32 -7.79 4.64
N VAL A 45 -2.69 -7.33 3.44
CA VAL A 45 -1.78 -6.75 2.45
C VAL A 45 -2.22 -5.31 2.20
N TYR A 46 -1.26 -4.40 2.21
CA TYR A 46 -1.51 -2.97 2.02
C TYR A 46 -0.87 -2.56 0.70
N ILE A 47 -1.67 -2.05 -0.22
CA ILE A 47 -1.24 -1.67 -1.56
C ILE A 47 -1.39 -0.16 -1.69
N TYR A 48 -0.30 0.55 -1.98
CA TYR A 48 -0.34 1.99 -2.12
C TYR A 48 -0.63 2.38 -3.57
N LEU A 49 -1.76 3.04 -3.82
CA LEU A 49 -2.31 3.18 -5.18
C LEU A 49 -1.51 4.14 -6.08
N ILE A 50 -0.84 5.14 -5.51
CA ILE A 50 -0.04 6.12 -6.27
C ILE A 50 1.10 5.45 -7.07
N VAL A 51 1.71 4.41 -6.50
CA VAL A 51 2.80 3.64 -7.14
C VAL A 51 2.36 2.26 -7.58
N GLY A 52 1.18 1.80 -7.15
CA GLY A 52 0.65 0.47 -7.46
C GLY A 52 1.52 -0.67 -6.91
N LYS A 53 2.10 -0.50 -5.72
CA LYS A 53 3.03 -1.47 -5.11
C LYS A 53 2.54 -1.89 -3.72
N ILE A 54 2.83 -3.13 -3.34
CA ILE A 54 2.61 -3.57 -1.97
C ILE A 54 3.57 -2.80 -1.05
N LEU A 55 2.98 -2.11 -0.08
CA LEU A 55 3.67 -1.35 0.96
C LEU A 55 4.06 -2.26 2.12
N LEU A 56 3.12 -3.08 2.61
CA LEU A 56 3.40 -4.01 3.69
C LEU A 56 2.47 -5.23 3.66
N ILE A 57 2.93 -6.32 4.29
CA ILE A 57 2.19 -7.56 4.49
C ILE A 57 2.23 -7.88 5.99
N LYS A 58 1.07 -8.01 6.62
CA LYS A 58 0.90 -8.52 7.99
C LYS A 58 0.48 -9.99 7.97
N ILE A 59 1.05 -10.78 8.86
CA ILE A 59 0.84 -12.23 8.97
C ILE A 59 0.60 -12.57 10.43
N PHE A 60 -0.58 -13.12 10.73
CA PHE A 60 -1.02 -13.56 12.05
C PHE A 60 -1.25 -15.07 12.10
N ASP A 61 -0.53 -15.83 11.26
CA ASP A 61 -0.67 -17.28 11.17
C ASP A 61 0.19 -17.97 12.23
N GLU A 62 -0.44 -18.73 13.13
CA GLU A 62 0.27 -19.50 14.18
C GLU A 62 1.29 -20.51 13.62
N SER A 63 1.09 -20.97 12.37
CA SER A 63 2.03 -21.87 11.71
C SER A 63 3.22 -21.15 11.08
N PHE A 64 3.21 -19.81 11.03
CA PHE A 64 4.26 -19.03 10.38
C PHE A 64 5.49 -18.85 11.28
N GLN A 65 6.64 -19.01 10.64
CA GLN A 65 7.95 -18.82 11.25
C GLN A 65 8.93 -18.21 10.25
N ILE A 66 9.78 -17.31 10.73
CA ILE A 66 10.92 -16.78 9.97
C ILE A 66 12.04 -17.82 9.92
N ASP A 67 12.32 -18.43 11.07
CA ASP A 67 13.16 -19.60 11.23
C ASP A 67 12.77 -20.34 12.54
N ASN A 68 13.52 -21.37 12.92
CA ASN A 68 13.24 -22.19 14.11
C ASN A 68 13.23 -21.41 15.45
N THR A 69 13.79 -20.21 15.49
CA THR A 69 13.91 -19.36 16.69
C THR A 69 12.92 -18.22 16.73
N LEU A 70 12.37 -17.80 15.59
CA LEU A 70 11.46 -16.65 15.48
C LEU A 70 10.18 -17.09 14.77
N LYS A 71 9.15 -17.41 15.58
CA LYS A 71 7.86 -17.96 15.15
C LYS A 71 6.70 -17.36 15.93
N VAL A 72 5.49 -17.49 15.42
CA VAL A 72 4.28 -17.11 16.17
C VAL A 72 4.07 -18.08 17.35
N GLY A 73 3.53 -17.58 18.46
CA GLY A 73 3.15 -18.35 19.65
C GLY A 73 4.27 -18.59 20.66
N ILE A 74 5.48 -18.02 20.46
CA ILE A 74 6.54 -18.05 21.48
C ILE A 74 6.72 -16.70 22.14
N LYS A 75 7.29 -16.71 23.34
CA LYS A 75 7.70 -15.50 24.02
C LYS A 75 8.88 -14.84 23.32
N LEU A 76 8.82 -13.53 23.13
CA LEU A 76 9.94 -12.72 22.71
C LEU A 76 10.97 -12.67 23.85
N THR A 77 12.19 -13.14 23.58
CA THR A 77 13.28 -13.20 24.57
C THR A 77 14.41 -12.27 24.19
N ASP A 78 15.26 -11.92 25.17
CA ASP A 78 16.48 -11.15 24.93
C ASP A 78 17.41 -11.82 23.90
N GLU A 79 17.42 -13.16 23.84
CA GLU A 79 18.18 -13.89 22.82
C GLU A 79 17.68 -13.58 21.41
N ILE A 80 16.35 -13.59 21.22
CA ILE A 80 15.72 -13.22 19.94
C ILE A 80 15.99 -11.75 19.63
N ILE A 81 15.76 -10.85 20.60
CA ILE A 81 15.99 -9.41 20.44
C ILE A 81 17.42 -9.14 19.96
N ASN A 82 18.42 -9.74 20.60
CA ASN A 82 19.82 -9.57 20.22
C ASN A 82 20.16 -10.22 18.86
N LYS A 83 19.61 -11.41 18.56
CA LYS A 83 19.89 -12.13 17.30
C LYS A 83 19.41 -11.35 16.06
N TYR A 84 18.25 -10.71 16.17
CA TYR A 84 17.63 -9.94 15.09
C TYR A 84 17.85 -8.42 15.23
N ASP A 85 18.59 -7.96 16.24
CA ASP A 85 18.84 -6.55 16.53
C ASP A 85 17.52 -5.76 16.58
N LEU A 86 16.60 -6.25 17.40
CA LEU A 86 15.26 -5.68 17.57
C LEU A 86 15.30 -4.50 18.54
N TYR A 87 14.51 -3.48 18.27
CA TYR A 87 14.21 -2.40 19.19
C TYR A 87 12.71 -2.16 19.21
N TYR A 88 12.19 -1.78 20.37
CA TYR A 88 10.79 -1.48 20.55
C TYR A 88 10.48 -0.06 20.03
N ASP A 89 9.38 0.07 19.31
CA ASP A 89 8.80 1.33 18.86
C ASP A 89 7.57 1.64 19.70
N ASP A 90 7.69 2.61 20.60
CA ASP A 90 6.64 2.99 21.55
C ASP A 90 5.39 3.59 20.87
N PHE A 91 5.51 4.10 19.64
CA PHE A 91 4.37 4.73 18.95
C PHE A 91 3.45 3.70 18.30
N GLU A 92 4.06 2.72 17.64
CA GLU A 92 3.34 1.68 16.91
C GLU A 92 3.14 0.40 17.75
N GLU A 93 3.74 0.35 18.96
CA GLU A 93 3.71 -0.79 19.90
C GLU A 93 4.21 -2.11 19.26
N ILE A 94 5.32 -2.03 18.54
CA ILE A 94 5.92 -3.13 17.76
C ILE A 94 7.44 -3.20 17.94
N TYR A 95 8.05 -4.31 17.53
CA TYR A 95 9.50 -4.46 17.48
C TYR A 95 10.01 -4.38 16.04
N LEU A 96 10.92 -3.44 15.78
CA LEU A 96 11.58 -3.22 14.49
C LEU A 96 12.98 -3.83 14.50
N SER A 97 13.45 -4.33 13.36
CA SER A 97 14.80 -4.88 13.23
C SER A 97 15.76 -3.90 12.54
N LYS A 98 16.87 -3.55 13.21
CA LYS A 98 17.97 -2.79 12.57
C LYS A 98 18.72 -3.63 11.55
N LYS A 99 18.87 -4.93 11.81
CA LYS A 99 19.58 -5.88 10.94
C LYS A 99 18.78 -6.24 9.68
N TYR A 100 17.46 -6.40 9.82
CA TYR A 100 16.54 -6.74 8.74
C TYR A 100 15.48 -5.65 8.64
N LYS A 101 15.81 -4.52 8.01
CA LYS A 101 14.99 -3.30 8.01
C LYS A 101 13.49 -3.46 7.67
N GLN A 102 13.14 -4.48 6.89
CA GLN A 102 11.75 -4.73 6.50
C GLN A 102 10.99 -5.61 7.51
N LEU A 103 11.66 -6.21 8.49
CA LEU A 103 11.07 -7.10 9.48
C LEU A 103 10.52 -6.30 10.67
N VAL A 104 9.25 -6.56 10.96
CA VAL A 104 8.55 -6.12 12.15
C VAL A 104 8.00 -7.34 12.89
N VAL A 105 8.21 -7.38 14.21
CA VAL A 105 7.66 -8.41 15.10
C VAL A 105 6.54 -7.78 15.92
N ILE A 106 5.37 -8.43 15.90
CA ILE A 106 4.17 -7.97 16.61
C ILE A 106 3.99 -8.89 17.82
N VAL A 107 3.84 -8.30 19.00
CA VAL A 107 3.65 -9.03 20.25
C VAL A 107 2.34 -8.66 20.94
N ASP A 108 1.85 -9.53 21.81
CA ASP A 108 0.80 -9.19 22.76
C ASP A 108 1.36 -8.52 24.03
N LEU A 109 0.46 -8.19 24.97
CA LEU A 109 0.82 -7.58 26.26
C LEU A 109 1.70 -8.45 27.18
N ALA A 110 1.85 -9.74 26.88
CA ALA A 110 2.67 -10.68 27.63
C ALA A 110 3.98 -11.01 26.90
N ASP A 111 4.32 -10.22 25.87
CA ASP A 111 5.46 -10.39 24.97
C ASP A 111 5.44 -11.69 24.17
N ASN A 112 4.27 -12.31 23.96
CA ASN A 112 4.16 -13.43 23.03
C ASN A 112 4.11 -12.88 21.61
N ILE A 113 4.89 -13.47 20.71
CA ILE A 113 4.85 -13.13 19.28
C ILE A 113 3.52 -13.60 18.71
N ILE A 114 2.70 -12.67 18.26
CA ILE A 114 1.38 -12.94 17.68
C ILE A 114 1.36 -12.78 16.16
N GLY A 115 2.40 -12.17 15.59
CA GLY A 115 2.49 -11.99 14.16
C GLY A 115 3.74 -11.27 13.72
N PHE A 116 3.82 -11.08 12.41
CA PHE A 116 4.91 -10.39 11.74
C PHE A 116 4.35 -9.41 10.73
N SER A 117 5.09 -8.34 10.48
CA SER A 117 4.87 -7.50 9.31
C SER A 117 6.16 -7.39 8.51
N PHE A 118 6.00 -7.35 7.19
CA PHE A 118 7.05 -7.03 6.26
C PHE A 118 6.76 -5.71 5.60
N VAL A 119 7.58 -4.70 5.87
CA VAL A 119 7.37 -3.33 5.41
C VAL A 119 8.41 -2.99 4.34
N ARG A 120 7.94 -2.54 3.18
CA ARG A 120 8.82 -2.10 2.10
C ARG A 120 9.56 -0.84 2.53
N GLU A 121 10.87 -0.80 2.27
CA GLU A 121 11.64 0.43 2.43
C GLU A 121 11.14 1.46 1.39
N ARG A 122 10.65 2.60 1.88
CA ARG A 122 10.16 3.68 1.02
C ARG A 122 11.33 4.47 0.45
N GLY A 123 11.38 4.60 -0.86
CA GLY A 123 12.31 5.49 -1.57
C GLY A 123 11.63 6.80 -2.00
N GLU A 124 12.33 7.62 -2.80
CA GLU A 124 11.84 8.92 -3.29
C GLU A 124 10.48 8.83 -4.04
N GLU A 125 10.17 7.69 -4.66
CA GLU A 125 8.88 7.46 -5.33
C GLU A 125 7.67 7.49 -4.37
N TRP A 126 7.91 7.46 -3.06
CA TRP A 126 6.92 7.49 -1.98
C TRP A 126 6.92 8.84 -1.22
N ASP A 127 7.85 9.75 -1.54
CA ASP A 127 8.12 10.96 -0.75
C ASP A 127 7.15 12.11 -1.07
N TYR A 128 6.15 12.26 -0.20
CA TYR A 128 5.21 13.39 -0.09
C TYR A 128 4.40 13.70 -1.39
N PRO A 129 3.17 14.21 -1.26
CA PRO A 129 2.40 14.73 -2.40
C PRO A 129 3.15 15.84 -3.15
N LYS A 130 3.91 15.49 -4.19
CA LYS A 130 4.62 16.44 -5.08
C LYS A 130 4.17 16.26 -6.53
N ASP A 131 3.85 17.38 -7.15
CA ASP A 131 3.49 17.42 -8.57
C ASP A 131 4.74 17.51 -9.45
N LYS A 132 4.72 16.81 -10.58
CA LYS A 132 5.80 16.84 -11.58
C LYS A 132 5.59 17.95 -12.61
N ILE A 133 4.35 18.41 -12.77
CA ILE A 133 3.97 19.44 -13.74
C ILE A 133 3.14 20.54 -13.10
N LYS A 134 3.15 21.74 -13.69
CA LYS A 134 2.34 22.87 -13.23
C LYS A 134 0.96 22.93 -13.89
N ASN A 135 0.90 22.64 -15.19
CA ASN A 135 -0.36 22.60 -15.91
C ASN A 135 -0.98 21.21 -15.78
N TYR A 136 -1.92 21.05 -14.85
CA TYR A 136 -2.52 19.75 -14.56
C TYR A 136 -3.31 19.17 -15.76
N LEU A 137 -3.72 19.99 -16.73
CA LEU A 137 -4.42 19.51 -17.94
C LEU A 137 -3.50 18.77 -18.91
N GLU A 138 -2.18 18.94 -18.78
CA GLU A 138 -1.17 18.22 -19.57
C GLU A 138 -0.79 16.85 -18.95
N CYS A 139 -1.37 16.51 -17.79
CA CYS A 139 -1.15 15.26 -17.08
C CYS A 139 -1.29 14.04 -18.00
N LYS A 140 -0.37 13.10 -17.84
CA LYS A 140 -0.39 11.79 -18.49
C LYS A 140 -0.53 10.65 -17.49
N ASN A 141 -0.05 10.84 -16.27
CA ASN A 141 -0.10 9.86 -15.21
C ASN A 141 -0.51 10.51 -13.87
N LEU A 142 -1.14 9.75 -12.98
CA LEU A 142 -1.55 10.20 -11.65
C LEU A 142 -0.42 10.92 -10.89
N GLN A 143 0.80 10.39 -10.97
CA GLN A 143 1.96 10.98 -10.28
C GLN A 143 2.32 12.38 -10.77
N ASP A 144 1.85 12.79 -11.96
CA ASP A 144 2.12 14.13 -12.47
C ASP A 144 1.45 15.21 -11.62
N ILE A 145 0.27 14.89 -11.06
CA ILE A 145 -0.61 15.83 -10.35
C ILE A 145 -1.11 15.30 -9.00
N TYR A 146 -0.49 14.23 -8.48
CA TYR A 146 -0.92 13.59 -7.24
C TYR A 146 -0.87 14.56 -6.06
N GLY A 147 0.10 15.48 -6.06
CA GLY A 147 0.23 16.47 -5.01
C GLY A 147 -0.98 17.38 -4.91
N PHE A 148 -1.40 17.93 -6.06
CA PHE A 148 -2.60 18.73 -6.15
C PHE A 148 -3.84 17.95 -5.70
N LEU A 149 -4.03 16.72 -6.20
CA LEU A 149 -5.22 15.93 -5.91
C LEU A 149 -5.32 15.53 -4.43
N TYR A 150 -4.20 15.09 -3.85
CA TYR A 150 -4.10 14.69 -2.46
C TYR A 150 -4.33 15.87 -1.52
N ASN A 151 -3.66 17.01 -1.77
CA ASN A 151 -3.76 18.20 -0.91
C ASN A 151 -5.16 18.85 -0.94
N ASN A 152 -5.99 18.53 -1.94
CA ASN A 152 -7.38 18.98 -2.03
C ASN A 152 -8.39 17.89 -1.59
N ASP A 153 -7.93 16.75 -1.06
CA ASP A 153 -8.79 15.64 -0.60
C ASP A 153 -9.80 15.15 -1.66
N THR A 154 -9.42 15.19 -2.93
CA THR A 154 -10.32 14.84 -4.05
C THR A 154 -10.13 13.43 -4.59
N LEU A 155 -9.09 12.72 -4.12
CA LEU A 155 -8.79 11.37 -4.57
C LEU A 155 -9.87 10.38 -4.13
N ASP A 156 -10.25 9.51 -5.06
CA ASP A 156 -11.14 8.38 -4.82
C ASP A 156 -10.76 7.20 -5.74
N ALA A 157 -11.23 6.00 -5.45
CA ALA A 157 -10.93 4.83 -6.25
C ALA A 157 -12.14 3.88 -6.35
N ASP A 158 -12.37 3.37 -7.56
CA ASP A 158 -13.38 2.36 -7.89
C ASP A 158 -12.67 1.14 -8.49
N ILE A 159 -12.59 0.08 -7.69
CA ILE A 159 -11.87 -1.15 -8.04
C ILE A 159 -12.58 -1.91 -9.15
N GLU A 160 -13.91 -1.95 -9.14
CA GLU A 160 -14.68 -2.65 -10.16
C GLU A 160 -14.51 -2.02 -11.53
N LYS A 161 -14.51 -0.68 -11.58
CA LYS A 161 -14.25 0.07 -12.82
C LYS A 161 -12.77 0.17 -13.18
N ARG A 162 -11.88 -0.24 -12.27
CA ARG A 162 -10.43 -0.11 -12.39
C ARG A 162 -9.99 1.35 -12.51
N GLU A 163 -10.64 2.24 -11.77
CA GLU A 163 -10.49 3.67 -11.92
C GLU A 163 -10.06 4.35 -10.63
N ILE A 164 -9.19 5.35 -10.77
CA ILE A 164 -8.89 6.34 -9.74
C ILE A 164 -9.47 7.66 -10.23
N TYR A 165 -10.14 8.38 -9.34
CA TYR A 165 -10.70 9.68 -9.61
C TYR A 165 -9.95 10.78 -8.85
N GLY A 166 -9.96 11.96 -9.43
CA GLY A 166 -9.49 13.18 -8.80
C GLY A 166 -10.26 14.38 -9.35
N GLN A 167 -10.26 15.48 -8.61
CA GLN A 167 -10.89 16.72 -9.06
C GLN A 167 -9.98 17.91 -8.76
N LEU A 168 -9.80 18.80 -9.74
CA LEU A 168 -9.16 20.10 -9.55
C LEU A 168 -9.98 21.13 -10.31
N ASP A 169 -10.27 22.26 -9.66
CA ASP A 169 -11.14 23.30 -10.19
C ASP A 169 -12.45 22.68 -10.74
N ASN A 170 -12.76 22.95 -12.02
CA ASN A 170 -13.93 22.44 -12.73
C ASN A 170 -13.64 21.15 -13.52
N TYR A 171 -12.55 20.44 -13.24
CA TYR A 171 -12.13 19.27 -14.00
C TYR A 171 -12.14 18.00 -13.16
N LYS A 172 -12.77 16.95 -13.69
CA LYS A 172 -12.67 15.59 -13.18
C LYS A 172 -11.61 14.83 -13.97
N PHE A 173 -10.69 14.22 -13.25
CA PHE A 173 -9.65 13.34 -13.77
C PHE A 173 -10.05 11.90 -13.50
N THR A 174 -9.87 11.04 -14.49
CA THR A 174 -10.02 9.60 -14.35
C THR A 174 -8.74 8.94 -14.80
N PHE A 175 -8.16 8.11 -13.96
CA PHE A 175 -6.95 7.34 -14.22
C PHE A 175 -7.26 5.85 -14.17
N ASP A 176 -6.48 5.06 -14.90
CA ASP A 176 -6.50 3.61 -14.78
C ASP A 176 -5.76 3.18 -13.51
N ILE A 177 -6.32 2.26 -12.73
CA ILE A 177 -5.74 1.85 -11.44
C ILE A 177 -4.44 1.01 -11.59
N ILE A 178 -4.28 0.32 -12.73
CA ILE A 178 -3.18 -0.62 -12.99
C ILE A 178 -1.96 0.07 -13.56
N THR A 179 -2.15 1.10 -14.39
CA THR A 179 -1.08 1.85 -15.05
C THR A 179 -0.89 3.22 -14.40
N ARG A 180 -1.94 3.76 -13.76
CA ARG A 180 -2.07 5.15 -13.28
C ARG A 180 -2.12 6.16 -14.43
N ASP A 181 -2.24 5.71 -15.66
CA ASP A 181 -2.31 6.59 -16.82
C ASP A 181 -3.68 7.27 -16.90
N ILE A 182 -3.68 8.49 -17.39
CA ILE A 182 -4.90 9.26 -17.57
C ILE A 182 -5.80 8.56 -18.60
N LYS A 183 -7.02 8.22 -18.19
CA LYS A 183 -8.10 7.76 -19.07
C LYS A 183 -8.88 8.93 -19.63
N SER A 184 -9.23 9.90 -18.80
CA SER A 184 -9.97 11.08 -19.26
C SER A 184 -9.83 12.31 -18.35
N ILE A 185 -10.04 13.48 -18.96
CA ILE A 185 -10.24 14.76 -18.27
C ILE A 185 -11.57 15.34 -18.76
N GLN A 186 -12.51 15.55 -17.85
CA GLN A 186 -13.84 16.06 -18.14
C GLN A 186 -14.05 17.43 -17.47
N ASN A 187 -14.53 18.41 -18.23
CA ASN A 187 -15.03 19.66 -17.68
C ASN A 187 -16.42 19.40 -17.04
N LEU A 188 -16.55 19.68 -15.75
CA LEU A 188 -17.76 19.43 -14.98
C LEU A 188 -18.87 20.47 -15.22
N GLU A 189 -18.54 21.66 -15.72
CA GLU A 189 -19.52 22.69 -16.07
C GLU A 189 -20.16 22.42 -17.43
N THR A 190 -19.37 22.03 -18.43
CA THR A 190 -19.85 21.80 -19.80
C THR A 190 -20.17 20.33 -20.10
N GLY A 191 -19.62 19.41 -19.30
CA GLY A 191 -19.67 17.96 -19.55
C GLY A 191 -18.70 17.48 -20.62
N GLU A 192 -17.97 18.38 -21.27
CA GLU A 192 -17.07 18.06 -22.38
C GLU A 192 -15.79 17.35 -21.91
N TYR A 193 -15.35 16.37 -22.70
CA TYR A 193 -14.07 15.71 -22.49
C TYR A 193 -12.96 16.44 -23.22
N ILE A 194 -12.00 16.98 -22.47
CA ILE A 194 -10.81 17.66 -23.01
C ILE A 194 -9.76 16.64 -23.44
N LYS A 195 -9.76 15.48 -22.79
CA LYS A 195 -8.87 14.36 -23.09
C LYS A 195 -9.60 13.05 -22.87
N ILE A 196 -9.44 12.15 -23.83
CA ILE A 196 -9.83 10.75 -23.73
C ILE A 196 -8.67 9.93 -24.29
N SER A 197 -8.13 9.04 -23.48
CA SER A 197 -7.23 7.99 -23.94
C SER A 197 -8.13 6.82 -24.35
N LEU A 198 -8.28 6.60 -25.65
CA LEU A 198 -8.92 5.40 -26.17
C LEU A 198 -7.89 4.28 -26.07
N GLU A 199 -8.16 3.29 -25.21
CA GLU A 199 -7.48 2.00 -25.25
C GLU A 199 -7.87 1.20 -26.51
#